data_AF-A0A932DM60-F1
#
_entry.id   AF-A0A932DM60-F1
#
_cell.length_a   1.000
_cell.length_b   1.000
_cell.length_c   1.000
_cell.angle_alpha   90.00
_cell.angle_beta   90.00
_cell.angle_gamma   90.00
#
_symmetry.space_group_name_H-M   'P 1'
#
loop_
_entity.id
_entity.type
_entity.pdbx_description
1 polymer ?
#
loop_
_entity_poly.entity_id
_entity_poly.type
_entity_poly.pdbx_seq_one_letter_code
_entity_poly.pdbx_strand_id
1 'polypeptide(L)'
;ATKTVADKTKPGFMLPLGSAKDGSPGFILDGEKVPFDDAQFVAGDRIPAIIKSTIVGDRGDITAGWKWANGAWTLEFGRKLVTGSETDVQFSDLAATYYFGVAVFENAQVRHAYETGASPFVFKP
;
A
#
# COMPACT_ATOMS: atom_id res chain seq x y z
N ALA A 1 -1.84 -13.83 6.01
CA ALA A 1 -1.27 -15.14 6.43
C ALA A 1 -0.01 -14.95 7.26
N THR A 2 0.34 -15.91 8.12
CA THR A 2 1.60 -15.93 8.89
C THR A 2 2.78 -16.07 7.92
N LYS A 3 3.79 -15.21 8.04
CA LYS A 3 4.94 -15.14 7.10
C LYS A 3 5.85 -16.38 7.14
N THR A 4 5.75 -17.16 8.21
CA THR A 4 6.53 -18.36 8.48
C THR A 4 5.62 -19.57 8.62
N VAL A 5 6.19 -20.76 8.53
CA VAL A 5 5.55 -21.97 9.06
C VAL A 5 5.31 -21.85 10.58
N ALA A 6 4.50 -22.76 11.14
CA ALA A 6 4.06 -22.71 12.53
C ALA A 6 5.22 -22.65 13.56
N ASP A 7 6.29 -23.41 13.31
CA ASP A 7 7.49 -23.45 14.17
C ASP A 7 8.48 -22.29 13.94
N LYS A 8 8.20 -21.43 12.95
CA LYS A 8 9.01 -20.26 12.57
C LYS A 8 10.43 -20.57 12.07
N THR A 9 10.73 -21.82 11.72
CA THR A 9 12.06 -22.22 11.25
C THR A 9 12.36 -21.80 9.81
N LYS A 10 11.31 -21.62 8.99
CA LYS A 10 11.42 -21.25 7.58
C LYS A 10 10.28 -20.33 7.12
N PRO A 11 10.45 -19.67 5.96
CA PRO A 11 9.35 -18.96 5.31
C PRO A 11 8.15 -19.87 5.09
N GLY A 12 6.94 -19.32 5.22
CA GLY A 12 5.72 -20.05 4.91
C GLY A 12 5.40 -20.04 3.42
N PHE A 13 5.87 -19.01 2.71
CA PHE A 13 5.49 -18.71 1.33
C PHE A 13 6.65 -18.17 0.50
N MET A 14 6.53 -18.30 -0.81
CA MET A 14 7.41 -17.71 -1.82
C MET A 14 6.61 -17.10 -2.97
N LEU A 15 7.30 -16.38 -3.86
CA LEU A 15 6.74 -15.92 -5.14
C LEU A 15 6.40 -17.13 -6.05
N PRO A 16 5.49 -16.97 -7.03
CA PRO A 16 5.22 -17.99 -8.05
C PRO A 16 6.50 -18.53 -8.71
N LEU A 17 6.49 -19.81 -9.11
CA LEU A 17 7.62 -20.42 -9.81
C LEU A 17 8.04 -19.62 -11.05
N GLY A 18 9.34 -19.49 -11.27
CA GLY A 18 9.91 -18.67 -12.35
C GLY A 18 10.08 -17.18 -12.02
N SER A 19 9.59 -16.71 -10.86
CA SER A 19 9.84 -15.34 -10.40
C SER A 19 11.32 -15.12 -10.08
N ALA A 20 11.77 -13.86 -10.22
CA ALA A 20 13.11 -13.46 -9.80
C ALA A 20 13.30 -13.67 -8.29
N LYS A 21 14.51 -14.11 -7.90
CA LYS A 21 14.91 -14.37 -6.51
C LYS A 21 15.93 -13.34 -6.00
N ASP A 22 15.86 -12.12 -6.54
CA ASP A 22 16.71 -10.98 -6.18
C ASP A 22 16.16 -10.18 -4.98
N GLY A 23 14.98 -10.56 -4.49
CA GLY A 23 14.28 -9.91 -3.38
C GLY A 23 13.40 -8.74 -3.81
N SER A 24 13.36 -8.38 -5.10
CA SER A 24 12.42 -7.42 -5.67
C SER A 24 11.04 -8.06 -5.87
N PRO A 25 9.92 -7.34 -5.66
CA PRO A 25 9.79 -5.95 -5.23
C PRO A 25 9.77 -5.76 -3.69
N GLY A 26 10.26 -6.74 -2.93
CA GLY A 26 10.24 -6.72 -1.46
C GLY A 26 8.90 -7.15 -0.84
N PHE A 27 7.92 -7.53 -1.65
CA PHE A 27 6.65 -8.10 -1.19
C PHE A 27 6.10 -9.18 -2.13
N ILE A 28 5.12 -9.97 -1.64
CA ILE A 28 4.30 -10.92 -2.39
C ILE A 28 2.82 -10.52 -2.20
N LEU A 29 1.99 -10.59 -3.24
CA LEU A 29 0.55 -10.43 -3.09
C LEU A 29 -0.07 -11.69 -2.46
N ASP A 30 -0.97 -11.52 -1.50
CA ASP A 30 -1.56 -12.63 -0.74
C ASP A 30 -2.29 -13.63 -1.65
N GLY A 31 -2.83 -13.15 -2.77
CA GLY A 31 -3.48 -13.97 -3.81
C GLY A 31 -2.53 -14.68 -4.79
N GLU A 32 -1.24 -14.35 -4.79
CA GLU A 32 -0.24 -14.93 -5.70
C GLU A 32 0.78 -15.82 -4.97
N LYS A 33 0.82 -15.75 -3.63
CA LYS A 33 1.78 -16.51 -2.83
C LYS A 33 1.59 -18.01 -3.04
N VAL A 34 2.69 -18.74 -3.10
CA VAL A 34 2.70 -20.22 -3.10
C VAL A 34 3.43 -20.73 -1.87
N PRO A 35 3.16 -21.96 -1.40
CA PRO A 35 3.92 -22.55 -0.30
C PRO A 35 5.43 -22.50 -0.56
N PHE A 36 6.21 -22.24 0.48
CA PHE A 36 7.66 -22.23 0.36
C PHE A 36 8.20 -23.62 0.01
N ASP A 37 9.01 -23.69 -1.05
CA ASP A 37 9.76 -24.88 -1.47
C ASP A 37 11.25 -24.55 -1.52
N ASP A 38 12.01 -25.08 -0.56
CA ASP A 38 13.45 -24.84 -0.40
C ASP A 38 14.26 -25.38 -1.59
N ALA A 39 13.77 -26.41 -2.29
CA ALA A 39 14.45 -26.98 -3.45
C ALA A 39 14.55 -25.98 -4.62
N GLN A 40 13.77 -24.90 -4.59
CA GLN A 40 13.82 -23.84 -5.59
C GLN A 40 14.93 -22.82 -5.28
N PHE A 41 15.62 -22.86 -4.15
CA PHE A 41 16.53 -21.81 -3.71
C PHE A 41 17.98 -22.30 -3.58
N VAL A 42 18.91 -21.40 -3.83
CA VAL A 42 20.34 -21.58 -3.52
C VAL A 42 20.85 -20.46 -2.62
N ALA A 43 22.01 -20.67 -2.00
CA ALA A 43 22.64 -19.65 -1.16
C ALA A 43 22.84 -18.34 -1.94
N GLY A 44 22.33 -17.24 -1.39
CA GLY A 44 22.36 -15.91 -2.02
C GLY A 44 21.01 -15.48 -2.60
N ASP A 45 20.11 -16.43 -2.89
CA ASP A 45 18.74 -16.10 -3.28
C ASP A 45 17.98 -15.41 -2.15
N ARG A 46 17.01 -14.59 -2.52
CA ARG A 46 16.22 -13.76 -1.60
C ARG A 46 14.73 -14.01 -1.78
N ILE A 47 14.03 -14.02 -0.65
CA ILE A 47 12.57 -14.16 -0.58
C ILE A 47 12.01 -12.86 0.00
N PRO A 48 10.93 -12.30 -0.59
CA PRO A 48 10.28 -11.13 -0.02
C PRO A 48 9.74 -11.38 1.40
N ALA A 49 9.97 -10.44 2.31
CA ALA A 49 9.59 -10.57 3.72
C ALA A 49 8.18 -10.01 4.05
N ILE A 50 7.46 -9.51 3.04
CA ILE A 50 6.17 -8.83 3.22
C ILE A 50 5.12 -9.53 2.37
N ILE A 51 3.98 -9.87 2.98
CA ILE A 51 2.80 -10.32 2.25
C ILE A 51 1.79 -9.17 2.29
N LYS A 52 1.34 -8.72 1.13
CA LYS A 52 0.37 -7.62 0.98
C LYS A 52 -0.94 -8.15 0.46
N SER A 53 -2.04 -7.57 0.92
CA SER A 53 -3.37 -7.80 0.36
C SER A 53 -4.07 -6.45 0.20
N THR A 54 -5.13 -6.44 -0.60
CA THR A 54 -6.06 -5.31 -0.62
C THR A 54 -6.56 -5.03 0.79
N ILE A 55 -6.60 -3.75 1.17
CA ILE A 55 -7.22 -3.31 2.42
C ILE A 55 -8.73 -3.39 2.22
N VAL A 56 -9.44 -4.04 3.14
CA VAL A 56 -10.88 -4.25 3.08
C VAL A 56 -11.58 -3.61 4.28
N GLY A 57 -12.91 -3.53 4.19
CA GLY A 57 -13.74 -2.89 5.21
C GLY A 57 -13.62 -1.37 5.17
N ASP A 58 -13.84 -0.75 6.32
CA ASP A 58 -13.92 0.71 6.46
C ASP A 58 -12.72 1.46 5.86
N ARG A 59 -11.51 1.03 6.26
CA ARG A 59 -10.24 1.57 5.76
C ARG A 59 -9.99 1.30 4.26
N GLY A 60 -10.79 0.45 3.63
CA GLY A 60 -10.67 0.05 2.23
C GLY A 60 -11.53 0.87 1.27
N ASP A 61 -12.38 1.81 1.75
CA ASP A 61 -13.28 2.61 0.90
C ASP A 61 -12.55 3.77 0.20
N ILE A 62 -11.34 3.51 -0.30
CA ILE A 62 -10.49 4.43 -1.06
C ILE A 62 -9.89 3.67 -2.24
N THR A 63 -10.08 4.21 -3.45
CA THR A 63 -9.38 3.80 -4.66
C THR A 63 -8.34 4.83 -5.04
N ALA A 64 -7.33 4.42 -5.80
CA ALA A 64 -6.35 5.34 -6.33
C ALA A 64 -5.85 4.89 -7.70
N GLY A 65 -5.62 5.86 -8.59
CA GLY A 65 -4.86 5.70 -9.81
C GLY A 65 -3.60 6.57 -9.73
N TRP A 66 -2.54 6.17 -10.41
CA TRP A 66 -1.31 6.96 -10.45
C TRP A 66 -0.54 6.75 -11.74
N LYS A 67 0.18 7.78 -12.16
CA LYS A 67 1.03 7.77 -13.36
C LYS A 67 2.28 8.60 -13.15
N TRP A 68 3.43 8.03 -13.51
CA TRP A 68 4.66 8.79 -13.68
C TRP A 68 4.78 9.23 -15.14
N ALA A 69 4.91 10.53 -15.38
CA ALA A 69 5.17 11.08 -16.70
C ALA A 69 5.91 12.40 -16.59
N ASN A 70 6.86 12.65 -17.49
CA ASN A 70 7.58 13.92 -17.62
C ASN A 70 8.19 14.43 -16.29
N GLY A 71 8.75 13.53 -15.48
CA GLY A 71 9.41 13.90 -14.22
C GLY A 71 8.46 14.15 -13.04
N ALA A 72 7.17 13.81 -13.16
CA ALA A 72 6.19 14.00 -12.10
C ALA A 72 5.30 12.77 -11.89
N TRP A 73 4.95 12.54 -10.62
CA TRP A 73 3.85 11.65 -10.24
C TRP A 73 2.54 12.44 -10.28
N THR A 74 1.53 11.88 -10.94
CA THR A 74 0.14 12.32 -10.84
C THR A 74 -0.65 11.21 -10.16
N LEU A 75 -1.39 11.55 -9.11
CA LEU A 75 -2.22 10.63 -8.35
C LEU A 75 -3.66 11.15 -8.36
N GLU A 76 -4.60 10.23 -8.48
CA GLU A 76 -6.03 10.50 -8.32
C GLU A 76 -6.57 9.55 -7.25
N PHE A 77 -7.25 10.10 -6.25
CA PHE A 77 -7.88 9.33 -5.18
C PHE A 77 -9.40 9.40 -5.34
N GLY A 78 -10.06 8.25 -5.22
CA GLY A 78 -11.52 8.15 -5.22
C GLY A 78 -12.01 7.62 -3.88
N ARG A 79 -13.04 8.23 -3.32
CA ARG A 79 -13.78 7.70 -2.16
C ARG A 79 -15.21 8.25 -2.17
N LYS A 80 -16.11 7.65 -1.38
CA LYS A 80 -17.43 8.24 -1.17
C LYS A 80 -17.31 9.57 -0.41
N LEU A 81 -18.22 10.50 -0.70
CA LEU A 81 -18.34 11.75 0.05
C LEU A 81 -18.77 11.49 1.49
N VAL A 82 -19.77 10.61 1.68
CA VAL A 82 -20.29 10.21 2.97
C VAL A 82 -20.16 8.69 3.06
N THR A 83 -19.34 8.21 3.99
CA THR A 83 -19.05 6.78 4.20
C THR A 83 -19.86 6.19 5.34
N GLY A 84 -20.32 7.03 6.28
CA GLY A 84 -20.98 6.60 7.51
C GLY A 84 -20.03 6.05 8.58
N SER A 85 -18.72 6.05 8.32
CA SER A 85 -17.71 5.69 9.31
C SER A 85 -17.50 6.79 10.34
N GLU A 86 -17.40 6.38 11.61
CA GLU A 86 -17.05 7.27 12.71
C GLU A 86 -15.60 7.77 12.66
N THR A 87 -14.74 7.10 11.87
CA THR A 87 -13.32 7.46 11.74
C THR A 87 -13.01 8.29 10.50
N ASP A 88 -14.00 8.51 9.64
CA ASP A 88 -13.88 9.27 8.41
C ASP A 88 -14.44 10.69 8.53
N VAL A 89 -13.79 11.63 7.85
CA VAL A 89 -14.42 12.92 7.51
C VAL A 89 -15.59 12.66 6.56
N GLN A 90 -16.77 13.19 6.93
CA GLN A 90 -17.99 13.13 6.14
C GLN A 90 -18.15 14.42 5.33
N PHE A 91 -18.00 14.32 4.01
CA PHE A 91 -18.18 15.43 3.06
C PHE A 91 -19.66 15.65 2.72
N SER A 92 -20.52 15.76 3.73
CA SER A 92 -21.97 15.93 3.56
C SER A 92 -22.39 17.35 3.17
N ASP A 93 -21.53 18.36 3.42
CA ASP A 93 -21.75 19.75 3.03
C ASP A 93 -20.66 20.20 2.06
N LEU A 94 -20.99 20.24 0.76
CA LEU A 94 -20.04 20.63 -0.28
C LEU A 94 -19.73 22.13 -0.29
N ALA A 95 -20.49 22.96 0.44
CA ALA A 95 -20.17 24.37 0.63
C ALA A 95 -19.19 24.60 1.79
N ALA A 96 -18.96 23.59 2.64
CA ALA A 96 -18.04 23.69 3.76
C ALA A 96 -16.56 23.68 3.30
N THR A 97 -15.71 24.22 4.18
CA THR A 97 -14.26 24.06 4.07
C THR A 97 -13.82 22.88 4.92
N TYR A 98 -13.23 21.89 4.27
CA TYR A 98 -12.54 20.78 4.92
C TYR A 98 -11.04 21.04 4.93
N TYR A 99 -10.29 20.17 5.60
CA TYR A 99 -8.84 20.29 5.68
C TYR A 99 -8.18 18.94 5.43
N PHE A 100 -7.04 18.96 4.74
CA PHE A 100 -6.20 17.79 4.51
C PHE A 100 -4.73 18.18 4.64
N GLY A 101 -3.86 17.18 4.75
CA GLY A 101 -2.43 17.37 4.62
C GLY A 101 -1.85 16.19 3.84
N VAL A 102 -0.81 16.45 3.06
CA VAL A 102 -0.13 15.43 2.27
C VAL A 102 1.27 15.19 2.84
N ALA A 103 1.66 13.92 2.88
CA ALA A 103 3.02 13.49 3.14
C ALA A 103 3.51 12.60 2.00
N VAL A 104 4.72 12.85 1.52
CA VAL A 104 5.32 12.16 0.37
C VAL A 104 6.56 11.39 0.81
N PHE A 105 6.52 10.09 0.54
CA PHE A 105 7.63 9.16 0.78
C PHE A 105 8.32 8.84 -0.54
N GLU A 106 9.38 9.58 -0.86
CA GLU A 106 10.19 9.32 -2.06
C GLU A 106 11.30 8.31 -1.76
N ASN A 107 10.97 7.02 -1.81
CA ASN A 107 11.89 5.92 -1.48
C ASN A 107 12.65 6.11 -0.14
N ALA A 108 12.06 6.85 0.80
CA ALA A 108 12.73 7.27 2.01
C ALA A 108 12.21 6.46 3.19
N GLN A 109 13.14 5.83 3.93
CA GLN A 109 12.81 4.91 5.01
C GLN A 109 12.54 5.61 6.36
N VAL A 110 13.17 6.77 6.60
CA VAL A 110 13.18 7.43 7.93
C VAL A 110 12.72 8.89 7.89
N ARG A 111 12.70 9.53 6.70
CA ARG A 111 12.25 10.92 6.52
C ARG A 111 11.32 11.02 5.33
N HIS A 112 10.34 11.90 5.38
CA HIS A 112 9.40 12.15 4.30
C HIS A 112 9.11 13.65 4.23
N ALA A 113 8.74 14.14 3.06
CA ALA A 113 8.20 15.49 2.94
C ALA A 113 6.79 15.47 3.53
N TYR A 114 6.42 16.50 4.27
CA TYR A 114 5.09 16.64 4.85
C TYR A 114 4.68 18.11 4.90
N GLU A 115 3.39 18.37 4.86
CA GLU A 115 2.84 19.70 5.12
C GLU A 115 2.93 20.02 6.61
N THR A 116 3.50 21.17 6.97
CA THR A 116 3.61 21.63 8.37
C THR A 116 2.28 22.13 8.96
N GLY A 117 1.24 22.21 8.14
CA GLY A 117 -0.11 22.64 8.51
C GLY A 117 -1.16 21.91 7.68
N ALA A 118 -2.42 22.30 7.83
CA ALA A 118 -3.50 21.72 7.05
C ALA A 118 -3.90 22.66 5.91
N SER A 119 -4.03 22.10 4.72
CA SER A 119 -4.48 22.78 3.50
C SER A 119 -6.02 22.79 3.45
N PRO A 120 -6.66 23.94 3.19
CA PRO A 120 -8.10 24.00 3.02
C PRO A 120 -8.52 23.30 1.73
N PHE A 121 -9.59 22.51 1.82
CA PHE A 121 -10.23 21.82 0.72
C PHE A 121 -11.68 22.27 0.60
N VAL A 122 -12.00 22.87 -0.55
CA VAL A 122 -13.34 23.38 -0.86
C VAL A 122 -13.76 22.79 -2.19
N PHE A 123 -14.92 22.14 -2.22
CA PHE A 123 -15.48 21.63 -3.47
C PHE A 123 -15.83 22.80 -4.41
N LYS A 124 -15.55 22.62 -5.69
CA LYS A 124 -15.94 23.57 -6.73
C LYS A 124 -17.18 23.05 -7.47
N PRO A 125 -18.15 23.93 -7.80
CA PRO A 125 -19.29 23.58 -8.65
C PRO A 125 -18.87 23.06 -10.02
#